data_AF-A0A8J2WIY2-F1
#
_entry.id   AF-A0A8J2WIY2-F1
#
_cell.length_a   1.000
_cell.length_b   1.000
_cell.length_c   1.000
_cell.angle_alpha   90.00
_cell.angle_beta   90.00
_cell.angle_gamma   90.00
#
_symmetry.space_group_name_H-M   'P 1'
#
loop_
_entity.id
_entity.type
_entity.pdbx_description
1 polymer ?
#
loop_
_entity_poly.entity_id
_entity_poly.type
_entity_poly.pdbx_seq_one_letter_code
_entity_poly.pdbx_strand_id
1 'polypeptide(L)'
;MERCCRCLRFALRLIGHQSAPLLQPLVTQMVRLYNAHHHSCFLYLASILVDEYGSENDCIGGLISMLEALLSRAFQLLQEPQGFCHNPDTVDDLYRLLARFLQRNPNAFLLSPVLLAVFYCAMQAAALDHRDANASVMQFLFRVDPNVSSYSINKLVVNLVILFLQLI
;
A
#
# COMPACT_ATOMS: atom_id res chain seq x y z
N MET A 1 11.97 -7.75 14.30
CA MET A 1 11.35 -6.52 13.73
C MET A 1 9.85 -6.47 13.96
N GLU A 2 9.10 -7.53 13.68
CA GLU A 2 7.63 -7.55 13.84
C GLU A 2 7.11 -7.15 15.23
N ARG A 3 7.79 -7.58 16.31
CA ARG A 3 7.47 -7.17 17.69
C ARG A 3 7.63 -5.66 17.91
N CYS A 4 8.61 -5.04 17.27
CA CYS A 4 8.81 -3.58 17.32
C CYS A 4 7.72 -2.84 16.56
N CYS A 5 7.30 -3.33 15.39
CA CYS A 5 6.17 -2.77 14.64
C CYS A 5 4.85 -2.88 15.42
N ARG A 6 4.62 -3.99 16.14
CA ARG A 6 3.48 -4.13 17.05
C ARG A 6 3.54 -3.14 18.22
N CYS A 7 4.71 -2.94 18.83
CA CYS A 7 4.87 -1.93 19.89
C CYS A 7 4.61 -0.51 19.36
N LEU A 8 5.15 -0.18 18.18
CA LEU A 8 4.93 1.11 17.52
C LEU A 8 3.45 1.33 17.18
N ARG A 9 2.73 0.28 16.74
CA ARG A 9 1.28 0.34 16.51
C ARG A 9 0.53 0.82 17.75
N PHE A 10 0.81 0.22 18.91
CA PHE A 10 0.15 0.61 20.15
C PHE A 10 0.59 1.99 20.64
N ALA A 11 1.87 2.34 20.51
CA ALA A 11 2.37 3.66 20.87
C ALA A 11 1.74 4.77 20.01
N LEU A 12 1.69 4.60 18.69
CA LEU A 12 1.08 5.57 17.77
C LEU A 12 -0.42 5.74 18.04
N ARG A 13 -1.14 4.64 18.31
CA ARG A 13 -2.55 4.68 18.69
C ARG A 13 -2.80 5.34 20.04
N LEU A 14 -1.89 5.15 21.00
CA LEU A 14 -2.01 5.72 22.33
C LEU A 14 -1.74 7.23 22.31
N ILE A 15 -0.73 7.67 21.54
CA ILE A 15 -0.31 9.08 21.50
C ILE A 15 -1.16 9.88 20.51
N GLY A 16 -1.68 9.24 19.46
CA GLY A 16 -2.51 9.88 18.43
C GLY A 16 -1.82 11.08 17.78
N HIS A 17 -2.58 12.13 17.50
CA HIS A 17 -2.11 13.36 16.85
C HIS A 17 -0.93 14.04 17.56
N GLN A 18 -0.74 13.82 18.86
CA GLN A 18 0.39 14.40 19.60
C GLN A 18 1.76 13.83 19.17
N SER A 19 1.77 12.73 18.42
CA SER A 19 3.01 12.14 17.87
C SER A 19 3.38 12.68 16.48
N ALA A 20 2.65 13.65 15.93
CA ALA A 20 2.95 14.27 14.63
C ALA A 20 4.41 14.75 14.48
N PRO A 21 5.08 15.35 15.49
CA PRO A 21 6.49 15.75 15.38
C PRO A 21 7.46 14.56 15.18
N LEU A 22 7.07 13.36 15.60
CA LEU A 22 7.85 12.14 15.46
C LEU A 22 7.59 11.40 14.15
N LEU A 23 6.55 11.79 13.40
CA LEU A 23 6.13 11.08 12.19
C LEU A 23 7.20 11.16 11.10
N GLN A 24 7.72 12.36 10.82
CA GLN A 24 8.76 12.55 9.80
C GLN A 24 10.03 11.74 10.09
N PRO A 25 10.68 11.83 11.28
CA PRO A 25 11.88 11.05 11.54
C PRO A 25 11.61 9.53 11.54
N LEU A 26 10.42 9.09 11.99
CA LEU A 26 10.03 7.69 11.93
C LEU A 26 9.91 7.18 10.49
N VAL A 27 9.21 7.93 9.63
CA VAL A 27 9.04 7.58 8.21
C VAL A 27 10.39 7.55 7.49
N THR A 28 11.24 8.56 7.69
CA THR A 28 12.59 8.60 7.10
C THR A 28 13.41 7.38 7.50
N GLN A 29 13.39 7.02 8.79
CA GLN A 29 14.11 5.85 9.30
C GLN A 29 13.54 4.55 8.73
N MET A 30 12.21 4.44 8.67
CA MET A 30 11.51 3.28 8.14
C MET A 30 11.85 3.03 6.66
N VAL A 31 11.76 4.06 5.82
CA VAL A 31 12.10 3.96 4.39
C VAL A 31 13.56 3.56 4.22
N ARG A 32 14.49 4.14 5.00
CA ARG A 32 15.91 3.79 4.95
C ARG A 32 16.15 2.31 5.28
N LEU A 33 15.52 1.81 6.35
CA LEU A 33 15.67 0.42 6.76
C LEU A 33 14.99 -0.56 5.79
N TYR A 34 13.85 -0.19 5.23
CA TYR A 34 13.18 -0.99 4.21
C TYR A 34 14.04 -1.12 2.95
N ASN A 35 14.68 -0.03 2.51
CA ASN A 35 15.60 -0.07 1.37
C ASN A 35 16.82 -0.96 1.61
N ALA A 36 17.27 -1.10 2.86
CA ALA A 36 18.41 -1.96 3.22
C ALA A 36 18.04 -3.43 3.38
N HIS A 37 16.86 -3.75 3.95
CA HIS A 37 16.55 -5.10 4.44
C HIS A 37 15.25 -5.73 3.93
N HIS A 38 14.40 -4.97 3.23
CA HIS A 38 13.19 -5.46 2.54
C HIS A 38 12.17 -6.18 3.42
N HIS A 39 12.19 -5.95 4.73
CA HIS A 39 11.23 -6.56 5.63
C HIS A 39 9.81 -6.02 5.39
N SER A 40 8.88 -6.89 5.00
CA SER A 40 7.47 -6.55 4.73
C SER A 40 6.79 -5.83 5.91
N CYS A 41 7.24 -6.09 7.14
CA CYS A 41 6.71 -5.45 8.34
C CYS A 41 6.77 -3.92 8.32
N PHE A 42 7.62 -3.31 7.48
CA PHE A 42 7.63 -1.86 7.26
C PHE A 42 6.48 -1.38 6.38
N LEU A 43 6.04 -2.17 5.40
CA LEU A 43 4.80 -1.92 4.64
C LEU A 43 3.58 -2.03 5.57
N TYR A 44 3.57 -3.03 6.46
CA TYR A 44 2.54 -3.13 7.49
C TYR A 44 2.55 -1.92 8.43
N LEU A 45 3.73 -1.48 8.88
CA LEU A 45 3.84 -0.28 9.74
C LEU A 45 3.36 0.98 9.01
N ALA A 46 3.70 1.14 7.74
CA ALA A 46 3.16 2.20 6.90
C ALA A 46 1.63 2.14 6.83
N SER A 47 1.03 0.94 6.78
CA SER A 47 -0.44 0.80 6.75
C SER A 47 -1.09 1.32 8.03
N ILE A 48 -0.40 1.21 9.17
CA ILE A 48 -0.84 1.77 10.45
C ILE A 48 -0.72 3.29 10.42
N LEU A 49 0.38 3.85 9.88
CA LEU A 49 0.51 5.30 9.75
C LEU A 49 -0.62 5.88 8.88
N VAL A 50 -0.98 5.22 7.78
CA VAL A 50 -2.12 5.63 6.96
C VAL A 50 -3.45 5.47 7.72
N ASP A 51 -3.61 4.42 8.52
CA ASP A 51 -4.80 4.20 9.34
C ASP A 51 -5.04 5.32 10.36
N GLU A 52 -3.96 5.83 10.97
CA GLU A 52 -4.02 6.88 12.00
C GLU A 52 -4.03 8.29 11.40
N TYR A 53 -3.27 8.55 10.32
CA TYR A 53 -3.03 9.90 9.79
C TYR A 53 -3.61 10.15 8.40
N GLY A 54 -4.18 9.15 7.73
CA GLY A 54 -4.67 9.28 6.35
C GLY A 54 -5.84 10.26 6.19
N SER A 55 -6.54 10.60 7.27
CA SER A 55 -7.61 11.60 7.27
C SER A 55 -7.13 13.03 7.57
N GLU A 56 -5.86 13.22 7.92
CA GLU A 56 -5.27 14.52 8.23
C GLU A 56 -4.65 15.15 6.98
N ASN A 57 -5.24 16.24 6.48
CA ASN A 57 -4.82 16.87 5.22
C ASN A 57 -3.33 17.23 5.18
N ASP A 58 -2.78 17.70 6.30
CA ASP A 58 -1.37 18.08 6.43
C ASP A 58 -0.41 16.88 6.33
N CYS A 59 -0.91 15.66 6.57
CA CYS A 59 -0.11 14.44 6.53
C CYS A 59 -0.18 13.71 5.18
N ILE A 60 -1.24 13.92 4.39
CA ILE A 60 -1.50 13.16 3.15
C ILE A 60 -0.31 13.22 2.20
N GLY A 61 0.24 14.41 1.95
CA GLY A 61 1.39 14.58 1.04
C GLY A 61 2.59 13.73 1.47
N GLY A 62 2.92 13.75 2.76
CA GLY A 62 4.00 12.93 3.31
C GLY A 62 3.72 11.42 3.25
N LEU A 63 2.47 11.01 3.45
CA LEU A 63 2.07 9.60 3.33
C LEU A 63 2.16 9.11 1.88
N ILE A 64 1.79 9.92 0.89
CA ILE A 64 1.95 9.58 -0.52
C ILE A 64 3.44 9.48 -0.89
N SER A 65 4.28 10.42 -0.46
CA SER A 65 5.73 10.32 -0.68
C SER A 65 6.35 9.08 -0.02
N MET A 66 5.86 8.69 1.16
CA MET A 66 6.24 7.43 1.81
C MET A 66 5.84 6.22 0.96
N LEU A 67 4.61 6.20 0.45
CA LEU A 67 4.12 5.11 -0.41
C LEU A 67 4.99 4.97 -1.66
N GLU A 68 5.28 6.08 -2.35
CA GLU A 68 6.13 6.09 -3.56
C GLU A 68 7.53 5.51 -3.28
N ALA A 69 8.15 5.90 -2.17
CA ALA A 69 9.47 5.41 -1.78
C ALA A 69 9.45 3.90 -1.47
N LEU A 70 8.41 3.41 -0.79
CA LEU A 70 8.25 1.99 -0.47
C LEU A 70 7.92 1.16 -1.73
N LEU A 71 7.09 1.67 -2.63
CA LEU A 71 6.70 1.01 -3.88
C LEU A 71 7.89 0.79 -4.79
N SER A 72 8.76 1.79 -4.93
CA SER A 72 9.98 1.66 -5.75
C SER A 72 10.77 0.41 -5.39
N ARG A 73 10.96 0.17 -4.09
CA ARG A 73 11.69 -1.00 -3.61
C ARG A 73 10.87 -2.29 -3.63
N ALA A 74 9.57 -2.23 -3.31
CA ALA A 74 8.69 -3.39 -3.37
C ALA A 74 8.60 -3.95 -4.79
N PHE A 75 8.48 -3.09 -5.82
CA PHE A 75 8.42 -3.52 -7.20
C PHE A 75 9.73 -4.12 -7.69
N GLN A 76 10.89 -3.58 -7.29
CA GLN A 76 12.17 -4.22 -7.60
C GLN A 76 12.21 -5.66 -7.11
N LEU A 77 11.77 -5.92 -5.87
CA LEU A 77 11.74 -7.26 -5.28
C LEU A 77 10.72 -8.18 -5.96
N LEU A 78 9.52 -7.68 -6.26
CA LEU A 78 8.44 -8.50 -6.81
C LEU A 78 8.59 -8.79 -8.31
N GLN A 79 9.32 -7.96 -9.04
CA GLN A 79 9.61 -8.14 -10.47
C GLN A 79 10.80 -9.07 -10.75
N GLU A 80 11.53 -9.51 -9.72
CA GLU A 80 12.52 -10.57 -9.86
C GLU A 80 11.86 -11.89 -10.31
N PRO A 81 12.61 -12.81 -10.94
CA PRO A 81 12.10 -14.13 -11.28
C PRO A 81 11.51 -14.83 -10.04
N GLN A 82 10.24 -15.24 -10.13
CA GLN A 82 9.47 -15.81 -9.02
C GLN A 82 9.34 -14.90 -7.78
N GLY A 83 9.50 -13.58 -7.95
CA GLY A 83 9.48 -12.59 -6.86
C GLY A 83 8.21 -12.64 -6.02
N PHE A 84 7.04 -12.81 -6.65
CA PHE A 84 5.76 -13.00 -5.95
C PHE A 84 5.73 -14.26 -5.08
N CYS A 85 6.21 -15.39 -5.61
CA CYS A 85 6.22 -16.67 -4.91
C CYS A 85 7.21 -16.68 -3.74
N HIS A 86 8.35 -16.00 -3.89
CA HIS A 86 9.38 -15.90 -2.87
C HIS A 86 9.06 -14.87 -1.79
N ASN A 87 8.19 -13.90 -2.08
CA ASN A 87 7.91 -12.78 -1.17
C ASN A 87 6.39 -12.57 -0.93
N PRO A 88 5.62 -13.61 -0.55
CA PRO A 88 4.17 -13.49 -0.35
C PRO A 88 3.80 -12.52 0.78
N ASP A 89 4.62 -12.42 1.82
CA ASP A 89 4.42 -11.47 2.92
C ASP A 89 4.52 -10.01 2.45
N THR A 90 5.46 -9.73 1.54
CA THR A 90 5.57 -8.41 0.89
C THR A 90 4.34 -8.10 0.07
N VAL A 91 3.79 -9.08 -0.65
CA VAL A 91 2.53 -8.91 -1.40
C VAL A 91 1.39 -8.61 -0.42
N ASP A 92 1.20 -9.42 0.61
CA ASP A 92 0.17 -9.21 1.63
C ASP A 92 0.25 -7.81 2.25
N ASP A 93 1.39 -7.47 2.85
CA ASP A 93 1.57 -6.19 3.55
C ASP A 93 1.49 -4.98 2.61
N LEU A 94 1.92 -5.11 1.35
CA LEU A 94 1.74 -4.07 0.33
C LEU A 94 0.26 -3.80 0.06
N TYR A 95 -0.53 -4.84 -0.23
CA TYR A 95 -1.94 -4.65 -0.55
C TYR A 95 -2.78 -4.28 0.68
N ARG A 96 -2.35 -4.63 1.89
CA ARG A 96 -2.91 -4.09 3.14
C ARG A 96 -2.67 -2.59 3.27
N LEU A 97 -1.47 -2.10 2.96
CA LEU A 97 -1.15 -0.66 2.93
C LEU A 97 -2.04 0.08 1.93
N LEU A 98 -2.16 -0.43 0.70
CA LEU A 98 -2.97 0.18 -0.35
C LEU A 98 -4.48 0.18 -0.01
N ALA A 99 -4.98 -0.90 0.57
CA ALA A 99 -6.36 -0.97 1.05
C ALA A 99 -6.65 0.05 2.17
N ARG A 100 -5.64 0.39 3.00
CA ARG A 100 -5.77 1.45 4.01
C ARG A 100 -5.81 2.83 3.39
N PHE A 101 -5.04 3.09 2.34
CA PHE A 101 -5.16 4.33 1.57
C PHE A 101 -6.56 4.51 0.99
N LEU A 102 -7.10 3.49 0.33
CA LEU A 102 -8.47 3.53 -0.20
C LEU A 102 -9.53 3.75 0.89
N GLN A 103 -9.30 3.26 2.09
CA GLN A 103 -10.23 3.42 3.21
C GLN A 103 -10.17 4.82 3.84
N ARG A 104 -8.97 5.40 3.97
CA ARG A 104 -8.74 6.62 4.74
C ARG A 104 -8.75 7.87 3.88
N ASN A 105 -8.23 7.77 2.66
CA ASN A 105 -8.21 8.87 1.69
C ASN A 105 -8.21 8.34 0.25
N PRO A 106 -9.37 7.87 -0.26
CA PRO A 106 -9.45 7.30 -1.60
C PRO A 106 -9.04 8.30 -2.67
N ASN A 107 -9.42 9.58 -2.55
CA ASN A 107 -9.12 10.58 -3.57
C ASN A 107 -7.61 10.81 -3.72
N ALA A 108 -6.87 10.97 -2.63
CA ALA A 108 -5.41 11.16 -2.69
C ALA A 108 -4.69 9.97 -3.34
N PHE A 109 -5.17 8.75 -3.11
CA PHE A 109 -4.58 7.55 -3.70
C PHE A 109 -5.03 7.32 -5.16
N LEU A 110 -6.31 7.51 -5.48
CA LEU A 110 -6.84 7.32 -6.82
C LEU A 110 -6.30 8.35 -7.82
N LEU A 111 -5.99 9.56 -7.35
CA LEU A 111 -5.36 10.61 -8.15
C LEU A 111 -3.83 10.51 -8.18
N SER A 112 -3.24 9.57 -7.44
CA SER A 112 -1.79 9.40 -7.39
C SER A 112 -1.25 8.74 -8.68
N PRO A 113 -0.08 9.16 -9.20
CA PRO A 113 0.53 8.56 -10.38
C PRO A 113 0.89 7.07 -10.18
N VAL A 114 0.96 6.57 -8.95
CA VAL A 114 1.33 5.17 -8.67
C VAL A 114 0.18 4.17 -8.86
N LEU A 115 -1.07 4.64 -8.98
CA LEU A 115 -2.26 3.77 -9.02
C LEU A 115 -2.15 2.71 -10.12
N LEU A 116 -1.79 3.12 -11.34
CA LEU A 116 -1.74 2.21 -12.49
C LEU A 116 -0.68 1.12 -12.30
N ALA A 117 0.49 1.46 -11.76
CA ALA A 117 1.56 0.51 -11.52
C ALA A 117 1.19 -0.51 -10.44
N VAL A 118 0.58 -0.04 -9.35
CA VAL A 118 0.03 -0.90 -8.29
C VAL A 118 -1.03 -1.83 -8.86
N PHE A 119 -1.92 -1.31 -9.68
CA PHE A 119 -2.99 -2.08 -10.29
C PHE A 119 -2.46 -3.20 -11.19
N TYR A 120 -1.48 -2.89 -12.04
CA TYR A 120 -0.84 -3.87 -12.90
C TYR A 120 -0.14 -4.97 -12.09
N CYS A 121 0.54 -4.59 -11.01
CA CYS A 121 1.14 -5.54 -10.06
C CYS A 121 0.05 -6.45 -9.43
N ALA A 122 -1.12 -5.91 -9.11
CA ALA A 122 -2.20 -6.66 -8.46
C ALA A 122 -2.74 -7.77 -9.36
N MET A 123 -2.88 -7.49 -10.66
CA MET A 123 -3.34 -8.49 -11.63
C MET A 123 -2.33 -9.64 -11.78
N GLN A 124 -1.03 -9.37 -11.70
CA GLN A 124 -0.01 -10.42 -11.70
C GLN A 124 -0.05 -11.23 -10.41
N ALA A 125 -0.17 -10.54 -9.26
CA ALA A 125 -0.25 -11.17 -7.96
C ALA A 125 -1.56 -11.95 -7.73
N ALA A 126 -2.63 -11.67 -8.47
CA ALA A 126 -3.92 -12.35 -8.35
C ALA A 126 -3.84 -13.86 -8.68
N ALA A 127 -2.84 -14.28 -9.45
CA ALA A 127 -2.57 -15.69 -9.75
C ALA A 127 -1.69 -16.40 -8.72
N LEU A 128 -1.23 -15.69 -7.68
CA LEU A 128 -0.39 -16.25 -6.63
C LEU A 128 -1.19 -17.23 -5.76
N ASP A 129 -0.72 -18.47 -5.68
CA ASP A 129 -1.29 -19.51 -4.81
C ASP A 129 -0.77 -19.36 -3.36
N HIS A 130 -1.14 -18.25 -2.74
CA HIS A 130 -0.85 -17.98 -1.34
C HIS A 130 -2.04 -17.29 -0.69
N ARG A 131 -2.65 -17.94 0.31
CA ARG A 131 -3.96 -17.56 0.87
C ARG A 131 -4.04 -16.09 1.31
N ASP A 132 -3.12 -15.64 2.17
CA ASP A 132 -3.23 -14.31 2.79
C ASP A 132 -2.90 -13.19 1.78
N ALA A 133 -1.80 -13.34 1.05
CA ALA A 133 -1.44 -12.47 -0.08
C ALA A 133 -2.57 -12.34 -1.11
N ASN A 134 -3.17 -13.46 -1.55
CA ASN A 134 -4.27 -13.44 -2.51
C ASN A 134 -5.50 -12.73 -1.92
N ALA A 135 -5.85 -13.01 -0.66
CA ALA A 135 -6.97 -12.34 0.01
C ALA A 135 -6.78 -10.82 0.06
N SER A 136 -5.57 -10.34 0.36
CA SER A 136 -5.23 -8.92 0.37
C SER A 136 -5.26 -8.27 -1.01
N VAL A 137 -4.71 -8.95 -2.04
CA VAL A 137 -4.80 -8.50 -3.44
C VAL A 137 -6.27 -8.38 -3.88
N MET A 138 -7.07 -9.41 -3.65
CA MET A 138 -8.48 -9.41 -4.04
C MET A 138 -9.27 -8.35 -3.28
N GLN A 139 -9.00 -8.18 -1.98
CA GLN A 139 -9.63 -7.11 -1.19
C GLN A 139 -9.30 -5.71 -1.75
N PHE A 140 -8.07 -5.48 -2.19
CA PHE A 140 -7.70 -4.24 -2.86
C PHE A 140 -8.46 -4.06 -4.18
N LEU A 141 -8.44 -5.07 -5.05
CA LEU A 141 -9.09 -5.03 -6.36
C LEU A 141 -10.60 -4.74 -6.24
N PHE A 142 -11.32 -5.42 -5.35
CA PHE A 142 -12.75 -5.18 -5.11
C PHE A 142 -13.05 -3.78 -4.55
N ARG A 143 -12.12 -3.17 -3.82
CA ARG A 143 -12.30 -1.81 -3.28
C ARG A 143 -12.07 -0.73 -4.33
N VAL A 144 -11.17 -0.96 -5.27
CA VAL A 144 -10.91 -0.03 -6.38
C VAL A 144 -12.06 -0.08 -7.38
N ASP A 145 -12.52 -1.29 -7.74
CA ASP A 145 -13.68 -1.49 -8.60
C ASP A 145 -14.46 -2.74 -8.15
N PRO A 146 -15.68 -2.57 -7.61
CA PRO A 146 -16.48 -3.69 -7.11
C PRO A 146 -16.92 -4.67 -8.22
N ASN A 147 -16.82 -4.29 -9.51
CA ASN A 147 -17.20 -5.13 -10.64
C ASN A 147 -16.02 -5.96 -11.22
N VAL A 148 -14.86 -5.94 -10.55
CA VAL A 148 -13.61 -6.63 -10.97
C VAL A 148 -13.81 -8.08 -11.44
N SER A 149 -14.69 -8.84 -10.79
CA SER A 149 -14.92 -10.25 -11.08
C SER A 149 -15.47 -10.51 -12.49
N SER A 150 -16.00 -9.49 -13.16
CA SER A 150 -16.63 -9.60 -14.47
C SER A 150 -15.80 -9.04 -15.62
N TYR A 151 -14.62 -8.48 -15.34
CA TYR A 151 -13.80 -7.81 -16.35
C TYR A 151 -12.62 -8.66 -16.83
N SER A 152 -12.34 -8.54 -18.12
CA SER A 152 -11.00 -8.82 -18.64
C SER A 152 -10.07 -7.67 -18.23
N ILE A 153 -8.79 -7.98 -17.99
CA ILE A 153 -7.73 -7.00 -17.64
C ILE A 153 -7.79 -5.71 -18.48
N ASN A 154 -8.00 -5.84 -19.79
CA ASN A 154 -8.08 -4.68 -20.69
C ASN A 154 -9.33 -3.79 -20.41
N LYS A 155 -10.48 -4.40 -20.11
CA LYS A 155 -11.70 -3.65 -19.76
C LYS A 155 -11.56 -2.94 -18.42
N LEU A 156 -10.85 -3.57 -17.50
CA LEU A 156 -10.63 -3.07 -16.15
C LEU A 156 -9.69 -1.84 -16.16
N VAL A 157 -8.59 -1.89 -16.92
CA VAL A 157 -7.69 -0.73 -17.14
C VAL A 157 -8.44 0.42 -17.82
N VAL A 158 -9.25 0.13 -18.84
CA VAL A 158 -10.06 1.15 -19.54
C VAL A 158 -11.05 1.80 -18.58
N ASN A 159 -11.75 1.03 -17.75
CA ASN A 159 -12.69 1.58 -16.76
C ASN A 159 -11.98 2.43 -15.71
N LEU A 160 -10.79 2.04 -15.23
CA LEU A 160 -10.02 2.88 -14.30
C LEU A 160 -9.61 4.21 -14.93
N VAL A 161 -9.19 4.19 -16.21
CA VAL A 161 -8.86 5.43 -16.94
C VAL A 161 -10.10 6.32 -17.09
N ILE A 162 -11.27 5.74 -17.36
CA ILE A 162 -12.54 6.48 -17.42
C ILE A 162 -12.88 7.07 -16.04
N LEU A 163 -12.72 6.31 -14.96
CA LEU A 163 -12.98 6.77 -13.58
C LEU A 163 -12.03 7.92 -13.20
N PHE A 164 -10.76 7.84 -13.63
CA PHE A 164 -9.78 8.91 -13.45
C PHE A 164 -10.14 10.17 -14.23
N LEU A 165 -10.62 10.04 -15.48
CA LEU A 165 -11.08 11.16 -16.29
C LEU A 165 -12.36 11.82 -15.76
N GLN A 166 -13.20 11.10 -15.01
CA GLN A 166 -14.42 11.63 -14.41
C GLN A 166 -14.18 12.41 -13.11
N LEU A 167 -12.98 12.32 -12.53
CA LEU A 167 -12.59 13.00 -11.28
C LEU A 167 -11.84 14.32 -11.51
N ILE A 168 -11.66 14.73 -12.78
CA ILE A 168 -11.06 16.01 -13.22
C ILE A 168 -12.17 16.91 -13.77
#